data_AF-A0A8H5FKW4-F1
#
_entry.id   AF-A0A8H5FKW4-F1
#
_cell.length_a   1.000
_cell.length_b   1.000
_cell.length_c   1.000
_cell.angle_alpha   90.00
_cell.angle_beta   90.00
_cell.angle_gamma   90.00
#
_symmetry.space_group_name_H-M   'P 1'
#
loop_
_entity.id
_entity.type
_entity.pdbx_description
1 polymer ?
#
loop_
_entity_poly.entity_id
_entity_poly.type
_entity_poly.pdbx_seq_one_letter_code
_entity_poly.pdbx_strand_id
1 'polypeptide(L)'
;MDETSGTDWLLFLLLINSDSHISYSILFLGPSCSTAHHIQSDSDKPHIFRLMRLLNTKTLTLAEFFVNIPSYAILSHTWGKEEVMFQDIQNLETAKRKAGYSKVENACKRARQYEFEWIWIDSCCINKESSAELSEAINSMYQYYQDAVVCYAYLADVFIEDHSQLPSLELENSKWFKRGWTLQELIAPNYVVFLDADWTRIGTRWSLRDAISAITSIPVKIFEGHNIDDYSVAQRMSWAAFRETTRPEDRAYCLMGVFGVSSDVRAGLGLKARARAGLCRARAHQKSKPGPKPSVGSGLGRLGL
;
A
#
# COMPACT_ATOMS: atom_id res chain seq x y z
N MET A 1 -19.84 22.68 32.01
CA MET A 1 -21.07 22.96 31.24
C MET A 1 -20.68 23.72 29.98
N ASP A 2 -20.31 23.11 28.86
CA ASP A 2 -19.76 21.80 28.55
C ASP A 2 -19.10 21.98 27.18
N GLU A 3 -17.80 21.72 27.12
CA GLU A 3 -17.05 21.54 25.88
C GLU A 3 -17.35 20.12 25.36
N THR A 4 -17.99 20.01 24.20
CA THR A 4 -18.01 18.77 23.38
C THR A 4 -17.95 19.19 21.92
N SER A 5 -16.81 19.07 21.25
CA SER A 5 -16.37 17.88 20.50
C SER A 5 -17.40 17.39 19.47
N GLY A 6 -17.44 18.03 18.30
CA GLY A 6 -18.12 17.54 17.11
C GLY A 6 -17.09 17.24 16.03
N THR A 7 -16.71 15.97 15.89
CA THR A 7 -15.89 15.50 14.77
C THR A 7 -16.72 15.51 13.49
N ASP A 8 -16.53 16.52 12.66
CA ASP A 8 -17.03 16.56 11.28
C ASP A 8 -16.24 15.57 10.42
N TRP A 9 -16.89 14.46 10.05
CA TRP A 9 -16.35 13.49 9.11
C TRP A 9 -16.66 13.96 7.68
N LEU A 10 -15.71 14.64 7.04
CA LEU A 10 -15.71 14.91 5.60
C LEU A 10 -15.38 13.63 4.81
N LEU A 11 -16.40 13.02 4.19
CA LEU A 11 -16.23 11.96 3.21
C LEU A 11 -16.07 12.60 1.81
N PHE A 12 -14.83 12.75 1.34
CA PHE A 12 -14.57 13.17 -0.05
C PHE A 12 -14.69 11.95 -0.98
N LEU A 13 -15.82 11.83 -1.66
CA LEU A 13 -15.97 10.94 -2.82
C LEU A 13 -15.48 11.66 -4.07
N LEU A 14 -14.42 11.15 -4.69
CA LEU A 14 -14.00 11.52 -6.05
C LEU A 14 -15.06 11.02 -7.04
N LEU A 15 -16.00 11.90 -7.44
CA LEU A 15 -16.80 11.69 -8.64
C LEU A 15 -15.93 12.05 -9.85
N ILE A 16 -15.54 11.02 -10.61
CA ILE A 16 -15.04 11.19 -11.97
C ILE A 16 -16.25 11.54 -12.84
N ASN A 17 -16.29 12.74 -13.41
CA ASN A 17 -17.07 13.00 -14.61
C ASN A 17 -16.19 13.72 -15.61
N SER A 18 -16.16 13.20 -16.84
CA SER A 18 -15.63 13.91 -17.99
C SER A 18 -16.47 15.17 -18.23
N ASP A 19 -15.85 16.16 -18.85
CA ASP A 19 -16.43 17.40 -19.36
C ASP A 19 -16.63 18.54 -18.34
N SER A 20 -15.58 19.36 -18.29
CA SER A 20 -15.63 20.83 -18.32
C SER A 20 -16.31 21.62 -17.19
N HIS A 21 -16.88 21.02 -16.16
CA HIS A 21 -17.35 21.77 -14.98
C HIS A 21 -17.18 20.98 -13.67
N ILE A 22 -16.37 21.53 -12.75
CA ILE A 22 -16.23 21.00 -11.39
C ILE A 22 -17.48 21.37 -10.59
N SER A 23 -18.34 20.38 -10.30
CA SER A 23 -19.43 20.51 -9.33
C SER A 23 -19.21 19.53 -8.18
N TYR A 24 -19.18 20.06 -6.96
CA TYR A 24 -19.16 19.27 -5.71
C TYR A 24 -20.61 19.00 -5.27
N SER A 25 -20.92 17.77 -4.85
CA SER A 25 -22.19 17.46 -4.20
C SER A 25 -21.93 16.65 -2.92
N ILE A 26 -22.40 17.19 -1.80
CA ILE A 26 -22.28 16.58 -0.46
C ILE A 26 -23.54 15.74 -0.21
N LEU A 27 -23.40 14.43 -0.06
CA LEU A 27 -24.48 13.56 0.40
C LEU A 27 -24.31 13.27 1.89
N PHE A 28 -25.17 13.86 2.71
CA PHE A 28 -25.26 13.58 4.15
C PHE A 28 -26.11 12.33 4.38
N LEU A 29 -25.53 11.28 4.97
CA LEU A 29 -26.29 10.20 5.60
C LEU A 29 -26.21 10.37 7.11
N GLY A 30 -27.33 10.81 7.71
CA GLY A 30 -27.48 11.05 9.14
C GLY A 30 -27.51 9.76 9.99
N PRO A 31 -27.43 9.88 11.33
CA PRO A 31 -27.28 8.74 12.21
C PRO A 31 -28.63 8.16 12.64
N SER A 32 -28.82 6.86 12.45
CA SER A 32 -29.79 6.09 13.24
C SER A 32 -29.09 4.84 13.80
N CYS A 33 -28.83 4.87 15.10
CA CYS A 33 -28.37 3.74 15.89
C CYS A 33 -29.47 3.40 16.90
N SER A 34 -29.94 2.16 16.92
CA SER A 34 -30.54 1.54 18.10
C SER A 34 -30.58 0.04 17.94
N THR A 35 -29.68 -0.64 18.65
CA THR A 35 -29.89 -1.83 19.51
C THR A 35 -28.60 -2.65 19.55
N ALA A 36 -28.00 -2.71 20.74
CA ALA A 36 -26.84 -3.53 21.04
C ALA A 36 -27.33 -4.94 21.37
N HIS A 37 -27.03 -5.90 20.52
CA HIS A 37 -27.04 -7.31 20.89
C HIS A 37 -25.62 -7.75 21.25
N HIS A 38 -25.49 -8.40 22.41
CA HIS A 38 -24.31 -9.11 22.85
C HIS A 38 -23.80 -10.01 21.72
N ILE A 39 -22.62 -9.73 21.18
CA ILE A 39 -21.89 -10.66 20.32
C ILE A 39 -20.82 -11.30 21.19
N GLN A 40 -21.05 -12.58 21.47
CA GLN A 40 -20.12 -13.51 22.08
C GLN A 40 -18.85 -13.60 21.21
N SER A 41 -17.70 -13.76 21.85
CA SER A 41 -16.41 -13.91 21.17
C SER A 41 -16.39 -15.20 20.36
N ASP A 42 -16.68 -15.10 19.07
CA ASP A 42 -16.41 -16.17 18.12
C ASP A 42 -15.15 -15.86 17.32
N SER A 43 -14.21 -16.78 17.40
CA SER A 43 -12.88 -16.74 16.79
C SER A 43 -12.88 -17.11 15.30
N ASP A 44 -14.04 -17.15 14.65
CA ASP A 44 -14.15 -17.53 13.25
C ASP A 44 -14.18 -16.29 12.35
N LYS A 45 -12.97 -15.87 11.95
CA LYS A 45 -12.79 -14.95 10.83
C LYS A 45 -13.32 -15.66 9.58
N PRO A 46 -14.16 -15.02 8.74
CA PRO A 46 -14.40 -15.54 7.40
C PRO A 46 -13.09 -15.41 6.64
N HIS A 47 -12.36 -16.52 6.53
CA HIS A 47 -11.29 -16.66 5.56
C HIS A 47 -11.94 -16.61 4.18
N ILE A 48 -12.01 -15.41 3.60
CA ILE A 48 -12.22 -15.28 2.16
C ILE A 48 -11.01 -16.01 1.55
N PHE A 49 -11.26 -17.20 0.99
CA PHE A 49 -10.27 -17.99 0.28
C PHE A 49 -9.77 -17.15 -0.90
N ARG A 50 -8.64 -16.47 -0.68
CA ARG A 50 -8.05 -15.59 -1.67
C ARG A 50 -7.13 -16.42 -2.53
N LEU A 51 -7.47 -16.58 -3.80
CA LEU A 51 -6.58 -17.21 -4.76
C LEU A 51 -5.38 -16.30 -4.98
N MET A 52 -4.17 -16.81 -4.74
CA MET A 52 -2.93 -16.16 -5.11
C MET A 52 -2.18 -17.02 -6.12
N ARG A 53 -1.76 -16.40 -7.22
CA ARG A 53 -0.84 -17.02 -8.17
C ARG A 53 0.57 -16.53 -7.96
N LEU A 54 1.52 -17.44 -7.95
CA LEU A 54 2.94 -17.16 -7.89
C LEU A 54 3.64 -17.80 -9.08
N LEU A 55 4.65 -17.11 -9.60
CA LEU A 55 5.52 -17.62 -10.64
C LEU A 55 6.69 -18.36 -9.99
N ASN A 56 6.91 -19.61 -10.37
CA ASN A 56 8.10 -20.34 -9.93
C ASN A 56 9.34 -19.73 -10.58
N THR A 57 10.31 -19.35 -9.76
CA THR A 57 11.48 -18.61 -10.25
C THR A 57 12.38 -19.48 -11.12
N LYS A 58 12.33 -20.82 -11.03
CA LYS A 58 13.16 -21.74 -11.84
C LYS A 58 12.47 -22.15 -13.13
N THR A 59 11.22 -22.60 -13.05
CA THR A 59 10.49 -23.17 -14.19
C THR A 59 9.71 -22.12 -14.98
N LEU A 60 9.50 -20.92 -14.42
CA LEU A 60 8.63 -19.88 -15.00
C LEU A 60 7.20 -20.35 -15.24
N THR A 61 6.73 -21.32 -14.44
CA THR A 61 5.35 -21.80 -14.45
C THR A 61 4.57 -21.18 -13.29
N LEU A 62 3.31 -20.84 -13.54
CA LEU A 62 2.41 -20.33 -12.51
C LEU A 62 1.86 -21.48 -11.66
N ALA A 63 1.75 -21.25 -10.36
CA ALA A 63 1.05 -22.13 -9.42
C ALA A 63 0.01 -21.34 -8.62
N GLU A 64 -1.08 -22.01 -8.27
CA GLU A 64 -2.23 -21.46 -7.55
C GLU A 64 -2.21 -21.87 -6.08
N PHE A 65 -2.43 -20.90 -5.19
CA PHE A 65 -2.44 -21.08 -3.74
C PHE A 65 -3.72 -20.47 -3.16
N PHE A 66 -4.49 -21.28 -2.44
CA PHE A 66 -5.74 -20.86 -1.77
C PHE A 66 -5.58 -20.70 -0.26
N VAL A 67 -4.68 -21.49 0.32
CA VAL A 67 -4.27 -21.50 1.73
C VAL A 67 -2.77 -21.80 1.79
N ASN A 68 -2.10 -21.41 2.88
CA ASN A 68 -0.67 -21.64 3.10
C ASN A 68 0.21 -21.11 1.95
N ILE A 69 0.03 -19.81 1.63
CA ILE A 69 0.84 -19.13 0.62
C ILE A 69 2.32 -19.20 1.05
N PRO A 70 3.23 -19.74 0.21
CA PRO A 70 4.64 -19.83 0.55
C PRO A 70 5.27 -18.43 0.60
N SER A 71 6.41 -18.29 1.27
CA SER A 71 7.19 -17.04 1.19
C SER A 71 7.54 -16.71 -0.27
N TYR A 72 7.33 -15.46 -0.67
CA TYR A 72 7.57 -14.99 -2.03
C TYR A 72 8.25 -13.62 -2.04
N ALA A 73 8.99 -13.38 -3.12
CA ALA A 73 9.40 -12.03 -3.52
C ALA A 73 8.32 -11.39 -4.39
N ILE A 74 8.26 -10.07 -4.45
CA ILE A 74 7.33 -9.34 -5.32
C ILE A 74 8.08 -8.34 -6.20
N LEU A 75 7.70 -8.22 -7.47
CA LEU A 75 8.24 -7.24 -8.40
C LEU A 75 7.31 -6.03 -8.51
N SER A 76 7.80 -4.86 -8.08
CA SER A 76 7.20 -3.56 -8.38
C SER A 76 7.91 -2.95 -9.59
N HIS A 77 7.16 -2.59 -10.63
CA HIS A 77 7.75 -2.10 -11.86
C HIS A 77 6.79 -1.25 -12.70
N THR A 78 7.32 -0.49 -13.65
CA THR A 78 6.53 0.16 -14.69
C THR A 78 6.45 -0.72 -15.93
N TRP A 79 5.25 -0.88 -16.50
CA TRP A 79 5.07 -1.68 -17.71
C TRP A 79 5.80 -1.06 -18.89
N GLY A 80 6.44 -1.92 -19.69
CA GLY A 80 7.26 -1.53 -20.83
C GLY A 80 6.65 -1.92 -22.17
N LYS A 81 7.47 -1.86 -23.21
CA LYS A 81 7.11 -2.35 -24.54
C LYS A 81 6.97 -3.88 -24.50
N GLU A 82 5.89 -4.39 -25.09
CA GLU A 82 5.60 -5.83 -25.19
C GLU A 82 5.75 -6.55 -23.83
N GLU A 83 5.03 -6.02 -22.84
CA GLU A 83 4.92 -6.61 -21.51
C GLU A 83 4.45 -8.08 -21.59
N VAL A 84 5.04 -8.95 -20.78
CA VAL A 84 4.60 -10.35 -20.67
C VAL A 84 3.40 -10.42 -19.74
N MET A 85 2.26 -10.84 -20.30
CA MET A 85 1.00 -10.94 -19.58
C MET A 85 0.74 -12.38 -19.13
N PHE A 86 -0.26 -12.56 -18.27
CA PHE A 86 -0.73 -13.86 -17.82
C PHE A 86 -0.91 -14.87 -18.97
N GLN A 87 -1.54 -14.49 -20.08
CA GLN A 87 -1.74 -15.40 -21.21
C GLN A 87 -0.44 -15.80 -21.91
N ASP A 88 0.55 -14.90 -21.95
CA ASP A 88 1.83 -15.18 -22.60
C ASP A 88 2.66 -16.15 -21.77
N ILE A 89 2.72 -15.97 -20.44
CA ILE A 89 3.59 -16.77 -19.56
C ILE A 89 3.13 -18.23 -19.43
N GLN A 90 1.86 -18.52 -19.75
CA GLN A 90 1.35 -19.90 -19.86
C GLN A 90 2.05 -20.70 -20.98
N ASN A 91 2.64 -20.01 -21.97
CA ASN A 91 3.44 -20.62 -23.04
C ASN A 91 4.79 -19.90 -23.17
N LEU A 92 5.84 -20.52 -22.63
CA LEU A 92 7.18 -19.92 -22.62
C LEU A 92 7.71 -19.55 -24.00
N GLU A 93 7.35 -20.28 -25.07
CA GLU A 93 7.77 -19.93 -26.43
C GLU A 93 7.07 -18.66 -26.93
N THR A 94 5.85 -18.39 -26.49
CA THR A 94 5.19 -17.10 -26.71
C THR A 94 5.82 -16.00 -25.87
N ALA A 95 6.02 -16.24 -24.57
CA ALA A 95 6.60 -15.25 -23.67
C ALA A 95 7.99 -14.79 -24.14
N LYS A 96 8.88 -15.73 -24.52
CA LYS A 96 10.25 -15.45 -25.01
C LYS A 96 10.33 -14.54 -26.22
N ARG A 97 9.26 -14.45 -27.02
CA ARG A 97 9.20 -13.57 -28.20
C ARG A 97 8.94 -12.10 -27.85
N LYS A 98 8.54 -11.80 -26.62
CA LYS A 98 8.18 -10.44 -26.19
C LYS A 98 9.38 -9.74 -25.58
N ALA A 99 9.54 -8.45 -25.88
CA ALA A 99 10.63 -7.64 -25.32
C ALA A 99 10.65 -7.62 -23.78
N GLY A 100 9.47 -7.70 -23.14
CA GLY A 100 9.34 -7.76 -21.68
C GLY A 100 9.84 -9.05 -21.01
N TYR A 101 10.16 -10.10 -21.78
CA TYR A 101 10.58 -11.39 -21.22
C TYR A 101 11.86 -11.31 -20.39
N SER A 102 12.84 -10.51 -20.84
CA SER A 102 14.10 -10.32 -20.11
C SER A 102 13.87 -9.79 -18.70
N LYS A 103 12.85 -8.92 -18.52
CA LYS A 103 12.47 -8.38 -17.22
C LYS A 103 11.92 -9.47 -16.30
N VAL A 104 11.05 -10.35 -16.80
CA VAL A 104 10.52 -11.50 -16.04
C VAL A 104 11.64 -12.46 -15.65
N GLU A 105 12.51 -12.78 -16.61
CA GLU A 105 13.64 -13.68 -16.39
C GLU A 105 14.62 -13.12 -15.33
N ASN A 106 14.97 -11.85 -15.43
CA ASN A 106 15.87 -11.19 -14.49
C ASN A 106 15.24 -11.01 -13.10
N ALA A 107 13.93 -10.74 -13.02
CA ALA A 107 13.20 -10.73 -11.75
C ALA A 107 13.29 -12.10 -11.05
N CYS A 108 13.08 -13.18 -11.81
CA CYS A 108 13.20 -14.54 -11.30
C CYS A 108 14.63 -14.88 -10.88
N LYS A 109 15.65 -14.49 -11.68
CA LYS A 109 17.06 -14.64 -11.31
C LYS A 109 17.39 -13.91 -10.01
N ARG A 110 16.90 -12.67 -9.86
CA ARG A 110 17.12 -11.85 -8.66
C ARG A 110 16.48 -12.47 -7.43
N ALA A 111 15.24 -12.93 -7.52
CA ALA A 111 14.56 -13.64 -6.44
C ALA A 111 15.31 -14.93 -6.06
N ARG A 112 15.74 -15.72 -7.05
CA ARG A 112 16.48 -16.97 -6.84
C ARG A 112 17.85 -16.76 -6.19
N GLN A 113 18.52 -15.63 -6.46
CA GLN A 113 19.79 -15.27 -5.81
C GLN A 113 19.67 -15.22 -4.28
N TYR A 114 18.48 -14.91 -3.76
CA TYR A 114 18.16 -14.88 -2.34
C TYR A 114 17.21 -16.02 -1.93
N GLU A 115 17.29 -17.14 -2.64
CA GLU A 115 16.61 -18.40 -2.32
C GLU A 115 15.07 -18.37 -2.37
N PHE A 116 14.47 -17.35 -2.99
CA PHE A 116 13.03 -17.35 -3.24
C PHE A 116 12.68 -18.29 -4.40
N GLU A 117 11.91 -19.33 -4.08
CA GLU A 117 11.32 -20.21 -5.09
C GLU A 117 10.17 -19.53 -5.85
N TRP A 118 9.50 -18.57 -5.22
CA TRP A 118 8.29 -17.95 -5.74
C TRP A 118 8.46 -16.44 -5.87
N ILE A 119 7.99 -15.88 -6.98
CA ILE A 119 7.88 -14.45 -7.20
C ILE A 119 6.48 -14.08 -7.69
N TRP A 120 5.96 -12.96 -7.21
CA TRP A 120 4.74 -12.36 -7.73
C TRP A 120 5.07 -11.20 -8.67
N ILE A 121 4.44 -11.20 -9.85
CA ILE A 121 4.55 -10.15 -10.87
C ILE A 121 3.14 -9.86 -11.38
N ASP A 122 2.64 -8.63 -11.23
CA ASP A 122 1.26 -8.26 -11.54
C ASP A 122 0.86 -8.55 -12.99
N SER A 123 1.76 -8.35 -13.94
CA SER A 123 1.54 -8.63 -15.37
C SER A 123 1.31 -10.11 -15.64
N CYS A 124 2.06 -10.99 -14.95
CA CYS A 124 2.05 -12.44 -15.13
C CYS A 124 1.06 -13.18 -14.21
N CYS A 125 0.87 -12.74 -12.96
CA CYS A 125 0.14 -13.49 -11.94
C CYS A 125 -1.36 -13.18 -11.91
N ILE A 126 -1.78 -12.04 -12.47
CA ILE A 126 -3.19 -11.63 -12.57
C ILE A 126 -3.69 -11.88 -13.98
N ASN A 127 -4.71 -12.72 -14.12
CA ASN A 127 -5.50 -12.86 -15.34
C ASN A 127 -6.46 -11.67 -15.46
N LYS A 128 -6.05 -10.68 -16.26
CA LYS A 128 -6.80 -9.43 -16.46
C LYS A 128 -8.02 -9.59 -17.37
N GLU A 129 -8.17 -10.73 -18.04
CA GLU A 129 -9.37 -11.04 -18.83
C GLU A 129 -10.53 -11.53 -17.95
N SER A 130 -10.23 -12.01 -16.74
CA SER A 130 -11.23 -12.32 -15.73
C SER A 130 -11.56 -11.06 -14.92
N SER A 131 -12.74 -10.48 -15.15
CA SER A 131 -13.17 -9.28 -14.42
C SER A 131 -13.32 -9.52 -12.91
N ALA A 132 -13.76 -10.72 -12.52
CA ALA A 132 -13.85 -11.12 -11.12
C ALA A 132 -12.47 -11.14 -10.47
N GLU A 133 -11.49 -11.74 -11.13
CA GLU A 133 -10.13 -11.83 -10.61
C GLU A 133 -9.43 -10.48 -10.62
N LEU A 134 -9.61 -9.67 -11.67
CA LEU A 134 -9.04 -8.32 -11.70
C LEU A 134 -9.59 -7.46 -10.55
N SER A 135 -10.89 -7.55 -10.27
CA SER A 135 -11.52 -6.86 -9.15
C SER A 135 -10.97 -7.35 -7.81
N GLU A 136 -10.83 -8.66 -7.64
CA GLU A 136 -10.22 -9.24 -6.45
C GLU A 136 -8.79 -8.75 -6.29
N ALA A 137 -7.97 -8.83 -7.34
CA ALA A 137 -6.58 -8.38 -7.34
C ALA A 137 -6.46 -6.90 -6.97
N ILE A 138 -7.29 -6.02 -7.52
CA ILE A 138 -7.32 -4.58 -7.17
C ILE A 138 -7.57 -4.38 -5.66
N ASN A 139 -8.53 -5.10 -5.09
CA ASN A 139 -8.82 -5.08 -3.65
C ASN A 139 -7.71 -5.74 -2.80
N SER A 140 -6.75 -6.38 -3.46
CA SER A 140 -5.73 -7.23 -2.85
C SER A 140 -4.31 -6.73 -2.96
N MET A 141 -4.05 -5.80 -3.89
CA MET A 141 -2.71 -5.28 -4.20
C MET A 141 -1.93 -4.90 -2.96
N TYR A 142 -2.48 -4.05 -2.10
CA TYR A 142 -1.77 -3.59 -0.90
C TYR A 142 -1.30 -4.75 -0.02
N GLN A 143 -2.18 -5.73 0.20
CA GLN A 143 -1.86 -6.90 1.03
C GLN A 143 -0.85 -7.82 0.33
N TYR A 144 -0.91 -8.01 -0.99
CA TYR A 144 0.12 -8.76 -1.73
C TYR A 144 1.50 -8.15 -1.57
N TYR A 145 1.60 -6.82 -1.56
CA TYR A 145 2.86 -6.13 -1.30
C TYR A 145 3.28 -6.16 0.17
N GLN A 146 2.32 -6.08 1.09
CA GLN A 146 2.58 -6.15 2.53
C GLN A 146 3.09 -7.53 2.99
N ASP A 147 2.52 -8.61 2.44
CA ASP A 147 2.84 -10.00 2.82
C ASP A 147 4.10 -10.54 2.11
N ALA A 148 4.56 -9.87 1.06
CA ALA A 148 5.81 -10.24 0.39
C ALA A 148 7.01 -10.06 1.35
N VAL A 149 7.95 -10.99 1.29
CA VAL A 149 9.17 -10.91 2.12
C VAL A 149 10.08 -9.79 1.65
N VAL A 150 10.16 -9.59 0.33
CA VAL A 150 10.92 -8.50 -0.29
C VAL A 150 10.20 -7.99 -1.53
N CYS A 151 10.13 -6.67 -1.66
CA CYS A 151 9.70 -5.98 -2.87
C CYS A 151 10.94 -5.51 -3.65
N TYR A 152 11.11 -6.00 -4.87
CA TYR A 152 12.09 -5.46 -5.81
C TYR A 152 11.43 -4.35 -6.62
N ALA A 153 11.78 -3.10 -6.34
CA ALA A 153 11.37 -1.95 -7.13
C ALA A 153 12.36 -1.77 -8.29
N TYR A 154 11.95 -2.17 -9.50
CA TYR A 154 12.78 -2.11 -10.71
C TYR A 154 12.51 -0.82 -11.49
N LEU A 155 13.54 0.03 -11.60
CA LEU A 155 13.50 1.33 -12.24
C LEU A 155 14.17 1.22 -13.61
N ALA A 156 13.39 0.82 -14.62
CA ALA A 156 13.89 0.55 -15.97
C ALA A 156 14.46 1.77 -16.70
N ASP A 157 14.24 2.98 -16.18
CA ASP A 157 14.65 4.26 -16.73
C ASP A 157 15.72 4.98 -15.91
N VAL A 158 16.32 4.28 -14.94
CA VAL A 158 17.42 4.77 -14.11
C VAL A 158 18.67 3.98 -14.45
N PHE A 159 19.75 4.70 -14.74
CA PHE A 159 21.10 4.16 -14.93
C PHE A 159 22.02 4.90 -13.96
N ILE A 160 22.77 4.16 -13.15
CA ILE A 160 23.69 4.76 -12.17
C ILE A 160 25.09 4.29 -12.54
N GLU A 161 25.92 5.22 -13.02
CA GLU A 161 27.32 4.94 -13.33
C GLU A 161 28.16 4.81 -12.05
N ASP A 162 27.84 5.62 -11.02
CA ASP A 162 28.54 5.65 -9.75
C ASP A 162 27.57 5.44 -8.56
N HIS A 163 27.51 4.20 -8.06
CA HIS A 163 26.70 3.84 -6.90
C HIS A 163 27.23 4.38 -5.56
N SER A 164 28.35 5.13 -5.56
CA SER A 164 28.87 5.76 -4.34
C SER A 164 28.15 7.06 -3.99
N GLN A 165 27.43 7.67 -4.93
CA GLN A 165 26.65 8.89 -4.71
C GLN A 165 25.15 8.59 -4.62
N LEU A 166 24.40 9.42 -3.88
CA LEU A 166 22.94 9.33 -3.83
C LEU A 166 22.37 9.84 -5.16
N PRO A 167 21.69 8.99 -5.96
CA PRO A 167 21.20 9.33 -7.31
C PRO A 167 19.86 10.08 -7.24
N SER A 168 19.79 11.15 -6.43
CA SER A 168 18.52 11.80 -6.09
C SER A 168 17.76 12.32 -7.31
N LEU A 169 18.47 12.86 -8.31
CA LEU A 169 17.86 13.43 -9.52
C LEU A 169 17.34 12.37 -10.48
N GLU A 170 18.09 11.27 -10.65
CA GLU A 170 17.71 10.13 -11.48
C GLU A 170 16.47 9.44 -10.89
N LEU A 171 16.44 9.28 -9.55
CA LEU A 171 15.27 8.74 -8.85
C LEU A 171 14.06 9.66 -8.99
N GLU A 172 14.21 10.97 -8.78
CA GLU A 172 13.11 11.95 -8.90
C GLU A 172 12.48 11.91 -10.30
N ASN A 173 13.29 11.74 -11.34
CA ASN A 173 12.83 11.73 -12.71
C ASN A 173 12.21 10.40 -13.15
N SER A 174 12.47 9.31 -12.44
CA SER A 174 11.98 7.98 -12.79
C SER A 174 10.46 7.93 -12.86
N LYS A 175 9.96 7.29 -13.92
CA LYS A 175 8.55 6.95 -14.11
C LYS A 175 7.99 6.13 -12.95
N TRP A 176 8.83 5.37 -12.24
CA TRP A 176 8.41 4.60 -11.10
C TRP A 176 7.86 5.49 -9.97
N PHE A 177 8.53 6.60 -9.64
CA PHE A 177 8.05 7.53 -8.61
C PHE A 177 6.83 8.34 -9.03
N LYS A 178 6.62 8.49 -10.34
CA LYS A 178 5.49 9.21 -10.92
C LYS A 178 4.27 8.30 -11.17
N ARG A 179 4.38 6.97 -11.12
CA ARG A 179 3.22 6.08 -11.38
C ARG A 179 2.30 6.00 -10.15
N GLY A 180 0.98 6.03 -10.36
CA GLY A 180 0.00 5.95 -9.27
C GLY A 180 0.13 4.69 -8.42
N TRP A 181 0.09 3.52 -9.07
CA TRP A 181 0.10 2.23 -8.38
C TRP A 181 1.31 2.00 -7.48
N THR A 182 2.49 2.49 -7.86
CA THR A 182 3.73 2.31 -7.10
C THR A 182 3.72 3.03 -5.74
N LEU A 183 2.70 3.85 -5.44
CA LEU A 183 2.47 4.40 -4.10
C LEU A 183 2.26 3.28 -3.06
N GLN A 184 1.36 2.34 -3.37
CA GLN A 184 1.08 1.21 -2.47
C GLN A 184 2.28 0.27 -2.43
N GLU A 185 2.96 0.12 -3.56
CA GLU A 185 4.15 -0.75 -3.70
C GLU A 185 5.37 -0.19 -2.95
N LEU A 186 5.38 1.12 -2.68
CA LEU A 186 6.37 1.79 -1.83
C LEU A 186 6.05 1.66 -0.35
N ILE A 187 4.79 1.88 0.02
CA ILE A 187 4.36 2.00 1.43
C ILE A 187 4.09 0.65 2.07
N ALA A 188 3.42 -0.27 1.36
CA ALA A 188 2.92 -1.51 1.95
C ALA A 188 4.03 -2.52 2.34
N PRO A 189 5.08 -2.76 1.53
CA PRO A 189 6.08 -3.77 1.88
C PRO A 189 6.93 -3.39 3.07
N ASN A 190 7.25 -4.38 3.90
CA ASN A 190 8.17 -4.22 5.02
C ASN A 190 9.62 -3.98 4.56
N TYR A 191 10.01 -4.55 3.42
CA TYR A 191 11.35 -4.42 2.86
C TYR A 191 11.30 -4.19 1.35
N VAL A 192 11.91 -3.10 0.90
CA VAL A 192 11.97 -2.71 -0.52
C VAL A 192 13.43 -2.50 -0.92
N VAL A 193 13.82 -3.12 -2.03
CA VAL A 193 15.13 -2.97 -2.67
C VAL A 193 14.93 -2.30 -4.02
N PHE A 194 15.59 -1.16 -4.21
CA PHE A 194 15.59 -0.42 -5.46
C PHE A 194 16.69 -0.96 -6.38
N LEU A 195 16.31 -1.28 -7.61
CA LEU A 195 17.18 -1.79 -8.66
C LEU A 195 17.12 -0.83 -9.86
N ASP A 196 18.26 -0.55 -10.47
CA ASP A 196 18.35 0.21 -11.70
C ASP A 196 18.06 -0.67 -12.94
N ALA A 197 18.20 -0.10 -14.14
CA ALA A 197 17.97 -0.78 -15.40
C ALA A 197 18.88 -2.00 -15.64
N ASP A 198 20.07 -2.03 -15.02
CA ASP A 198 21.02 -3.14 -15.09
C ASP A 198 20.81 -4.19 -13.98
N TRP A 199 19.70 -4.08 -13.23
CA TRP A 199 19.38 -4.93 -12.08
C TRP A 199 20.38 -4.79 -10.92
N THR A 200 21.15 -3.71 -10.92
CA THR A 200 22.11 -3.39 -9.86
C THR A 200 21.39 -2.69 -8.71
N ARG A 201 21.80 -3.02 -7.49
CA ARG A 201 21.18 -2.45 -6.29
C ARG A 201 21.57 -0.99 -6.14
N ILE A 202 20.57 -0.12 -6.21
CA ILE A 202 20.67 1.30 -5.84
C ILE A 202 20.73 1.43 -4.32
N GLY A 203 19.80 0.76 -3.63
CA GLY A 203 19.64 0.91 -2.19
C GLY A 203 18.39 0.21 -1.69
N THR A 204 18.06 0.47 -0.43
CA THR A 204 16.82 0.01 0.21
C THR A 204 15.94 1.20 0.52
N ARG A 205 14.63 1.00 0.71
CA ARG A 205 13.73 2.08 1.19
C ARG A 205 14.23 2.71 2.49
N TRP A 206 14.87 1.94 3.37
CA TRP A 206 15.48 2.47 4.60
C TRP A 206 16.69 3.37 4.31
N SER A 207 17.64 2.90 3.49
CA SER A 207 18.87 3.66 3.19
C SER A 207 18.59 4.90 2.34
N LEU A 208 17.51 4.89 1.55
CA LEU A 208 17.11 6.00 0.67
C LEU A 208 15.95 6.83 1.25
N ARG A 209 15.54 6.62 2.50
CA ARG A 209 14.31 7.19 3.08
C ARG A 209 14.24 8.72 2.99
N ASP A 210 15.37 9.41 3.17
CA ASP A 210 15.43 10.87 3.10
C ASP A 210 15.24 11.36 1.66
N ALA A 211 15.90 10.73 0.69
CA ALA A 211 15.71 11.04 -0.73
C ALA A 211 14.29 10.71 -1.21
N ILE A 212 13.76 9.55 -0.83
CA ILE A 212 12.38 9.15 -1.14
C ILE A 212 11.39 10.13 -0.51
N SER A 213 11.62 10.57 0.73
CA SER A 213 10.76 11.55 1.40
C SER A 213 10.77 12.90 0.67
N ALA A 214 11.94 13.36 0.21
CA ALA A 214 12.05 14.58 -0.60
C ALA A 214 11.27 14.47 -1.91
N ILE A 215 11.39 13.34 -2.63
CA ILE A 215 10.70 13.11 -3.92
C ILE A 215 9.18 12.99 -3.75
N THR A 216 8.73 12.25 -2.74
CA THR A 216 7.33 11.82 -2.64
C THR A 216 6.50 12.65 -1.66
N SER A 217 7.13 13.51 -0.86
CA SER A 217 6.53 14.18 0.30
C SER A 217 5.96 13.22 1.37
N ILE A 218 6.24 11.91 1.27
CA ILE A 218 5.89 10.95 2.31
C ILE A 218 6.87 11.13 3.47
N PRO A 219 6.41 11.29 4.72
CA PRO A 219 7.29 11.49 5.86
C PRO A 219 8.21 10.29 6.10
N VAL A 220 9.49 10.55 6.40
CA VAL A 220 10.49 9.51 6.72
C VAL A 220 10.00 8.51 7.77
N LYS A 221 9.23 8.97 8.76
CA LYS A 221 8.64 8.12 9.83
C LYS A 221 7.80 6.96 9.30
N ILE A 222 7.10 7.12 8.18
CA ILE A 222 6.36 6.02 7.53
C ILE A 222 7.34 4.92 7.14
N PHE A 223 8.52 5.29 6.63
CA PHE A 223 9.54 4.32 6.26
C PHE A 223 10.25 3.69 7.46
N GLU A 224 10.12 4.30 8.64
CA GLU A 224 10.63 3.81 9.91
C GLU A 224 9.63 2.92 10.69
N GLY A 225 8.48 2.62 10.10
CA GLY A 225 7.48 1.71 10.65
C GLY A 225 6.39 2.38 11.49
N HIS A 226 6.26 3.71 11.44
CA HIS A 226 5.13 4.41 12.06
C HIS A 226 3.81 4.07 11.36
N ASN A 227 2.71 4.16 12.12
CA ASN A 227 1.39 3.85 11.59
C ASN A 227 0.92 4.93 10.62
N ILE A 228 0.41 4.49 9.46
CA ILE A 228 -0.17 5.35 8.43
C ILE A 228 -1.41 6.10 8.94
N ASP A 229 -2.12 5.54 9.93
CA ASP A 229 -3.32 6.13 10.52
C ASP A 229 -3.03 7.31 11.45
N ASP A 230 -1.77 7.56 11.78
CA ASP A 230 -1.34 8.75 12.53
C ASP A 230 -1.41 10.03 11.65
N TYR A 231 -1.61 9.87 10.34
CA TYR A 231 -1.67 10.95 9.37
C TYR A 231 -3.11 11.25 8.94
N SER A 232 -3.42 12.53 8.78
CA SER A 232 -4.74 12.98 8.32
C SER A 232 -5.05 12.48 6.92
N VAL A 233 -6.34 12.47 6.57
CA VAL A 233 -6.78 12.10 5.20
C VAL A 233 -6.11 12.98 4.16
N ALA A 234 -6.05 14.30 4.38
CA ALA A 234 -5.42 15.23 3.45
C ALA A 234 -3.92 14.95 3.24
N GLN A 235 -3.19 14.60 4.31
CA GLN A 235 -1.77 14.21 4.19
C GLN A 235 -1.61 12.92 3.39
N ARG A 236 -2.45 11.90 3.65
CA ARG A 236 -2.40 10.65 2.88
C ARG A 236 -2.75 10.86 1.41
N MET A 237 -3.71 11.74 1.11
CA MET A 237 -4.05 12.12 -0.26
C MET A 237 -2.90 12.85 -0.96
N SER A 238 -2.16 13.72 -0.25
CA SER A 238 -1.08 14.48 -0.88
C SER A 238 0.07 13.61 -1.37
N TRP A 239 0.26 12.40 -0.82
CA TRP A 239 1.26 11.43 -1.27
C TRP A 239 1.03 10.90 -2.70
N ALA A 240 -0.18 11.07 -3.23
CA ALA A 240 -0.54 10.74 -4.61
C ALA A 240 -0.57 11.95 -5.54
N ALA A 241 -0.37 13.18 -5.04
CA ALA A 241 -0.64 14.42 -5.79
C ALA A 241 0.18 14.55 -7.09
N PHE A 242 1.43 14.09 -7.08
CA PHE A 242 2.33 14.15 -8.24
C PHE A 242 2.41 12.82 -9.01
N ARG A 243 1.49 11.89 -8.73
CA ARG A 243 1.45 10.59 -9.39
C ARG A 243 0.38 10.57 -10.48
N GLU A 244 0.72 9.90 -11.57
CA GLU A 244 -0.05 9.78 -12.79
C GLU A 244 -0.61 8.37 -12.96
N THR A 245 -1.82 8.29 -13.48
CA THR A 245 -2.47 7.03 -13.83
C THR A 245 -2.95 7.07 -15.28
N THR A 246 -2.92 5.92 -15.95
CA THR A 246 -3.40 5.81 -17.33
C THR A 246 -4.93 5.81 -17.37
N ARG A 247 -5.57 5.09 -16.45
CA ARG A 247 -7.03 5.05 -16.30
C ARG A 247 -7.48 6.04 -15.22
N PRO A 248 -8.59 6.77 -15.40
CA PRO A 248 -9.10 7.70 -14.39
C PRO A 248 -9.40 7.02 -13.03
N GLU A 249 -9.97 5.83 -13.05
CA GLU A 249 -10.35 5.04 -11.86
C GLU A 249 -9.13 4.56 -11.05
N ASP A 250 -7.98 4.38 -11.69
CA ASP A 250 -6.74 3.99 -11.02
C ASP A 250 -6.28 5.07 -10.01
N ARG A 251 -6.72 6.32 -10.15
CA ARG A 251 -6.46 7.38 -9.15
C ARG A 251 -7.07 7.05 -7.79
N ALA A 252 -8.23 6.39 -7.80
CA ALA A 252 -8.87 5.92 -6.57
C ALA A 252 -8.24 4.59 -6.14
N TYR A 253 -8.03 3.66 -7.07
CA TYR A 253 -7.51 2.33 -6.73
C TYR A 253 -6.11 2.36 -6.13
N CYS A 254 -5.25 3.27 -6.57
CA CYS A 254 -3.90 3.43 -6.01
C CYS A 254 -3.87 3.96 -4.57
N LEU A 255 -5.01 4.44 -4.04
CA LEU A 255 -5.14 4.96 -2.68
C LEU A 255 -5.87 3.99 -1.73
N MET A 256 -6.50 2.94 -2.27
CA MET A 256 -7.40 2.08 -1.49
C MET A 256 -6.72 1.45 -0.27
N GLY A 257 -5.54 0.86 -0.45
CA GLY A 257 -4.80 0.27 0.66
C GLY A 257 -4.25 1.29 1.67
N VAL A 258 -3.90 2.49 1.22
CA VAL A 258 -3.46 3.61 2.09
C VAL A 258 -4.57 4.06 3.04
N PHE A 259 -5.83 3.94 2.62
CA PHE A 259 -7.01 4.25 3.43
C PHE A 259 -7.65 3.01 4.08
N GLY A 260 -7.14 1.81 3.83
CA GLY A 260 -7.74 0.56 4.31
C GLY A 260 -9.16 0.34 3.80
N VAL A 261 -9.47 0.79 2.58
CA VAL A 261 -10.79 0.65 1.94
C VAL A 261 -10.77 -0.39 0.82
N SER A 262 -11.93 -0.97 0.57
CA SER A 262 -12.18 -1.93 -0.51
C SER A 262 -13.34 -1.41 -1.39
N SER A 263 -13.27 -1.64 -2.70
CA SER A 263 -14.34 -1.32 -3.64
C SER A 263 -15.48 -2.34 -3.56
N ASP A 264 -15.21 -3.54 -3.04
CA ASP A 264 -16.24 -4.49 -2.64
C ASP A 264 -16.79 -4.15 -1.25
N VAL A 265 -18.10 -3.88 -1.18
CA VAL A 265 -18.88 -3.59 0.03
C VAL A 265 -18.78 -4.72 1.06
N ARG A 266 -18.64 -5.99 0.62
CA ARG A 266 -18.46 -7.15 1.52
C ARG A 266 -17.07 -7.22 2.14
N ALA A 267 -16.01 -6.93 1.37
CA ALA A 267 -14.64 -6.88 1.91
C ALA A 267 -14.40 -5.64 2.78
N GLY A 268 -15.15 -4.55 2.55
CA GLY A 268 -15.11 -3.35 3.38
C GLY A 268 -15.57 -3.56 4.83
N LEU A 269 -16.43 -4.55 5.11
CA LEU A 269 -16.87 -4.87 6.48
C LEU A 269 -15.74 -5.50 7.33
N GLY A 270 -14.87 -6.32 6.73
CA GLY A 270 -13.72 -6.91 7.42
C GLY A 270 -12.60 -5.90 7.72
N LEU A 271 -12.37 -4.94 6.83
CA LEU A 271 -11.40 -3.85 7.01
C LEU A 271 -11.90 -2.78 8.01
N LYS A 272 -13.21 -2.44 7.98
CA LYS A 272 -13.83 -1.57 9.00
C LYS A 272 -13.73 -2.15 10.42
N ALA A 273 -13.78 -3.47 10.58
CA ALA A 273 -13.55 -4.13 11.86
C ALA A 273 -12.12 -3.91 12.39
N ARG A 274 -11.09 -3.90 11.53
CA ARG A 274 -9.70 -3.56 11.89
C ARG A 274 -9.56 -2.10 12.35
N ALA A 275 -10.13 -1.14 11.63
CA ALA A 275 -10.12 0.27 12.01
C ALA A 275 -10.87 0.53 13.34
N ARG A 276 -12.01 -0.15 13.55
CA ARG A 276 -12.81 -0.02 14.78
C ARG A 276 -12.14 -0.67 15.99
N ALA A 277 -11.46 -1.81 15.81
CA ALA A 277 -10.66 -2.44 16.86
C ALA A 277 -9.44 -1.59 17.26
N GLY A 278 -8.81 -0.92 16.29
CA GLY A 278 -7.74 0.06 16.52
C GLY A 278 -8.21 1.27 17.33
N LEU A 279 -9.35 1.87 16.98
CA LEU A 279 -9.96 2.97 17.73
C LEU A 279 -10.36 2.58 19.17
N CYS A 280 -10.86 1.35 19.39
CA CYS A 280 -11.20 0.86 20.72
C CYS A 280 -9.96 0.62 21.59
N ARG A 281 -8.84 0.13 21.02
CA ARG A 281 -7.56 -0.02 21.74
C ARG A 281 -6.90 1.33 22.06
N ALA A 282 -6.95 2.30 21.14
CA ALA A 282 -6.45 3.66 21.37
C ALA A 282 -7.20 4.38 22.50
N ARG A 283 -8.55 4.23 22.56
CA ARG A 283 -9.37 4.77 23.67
C ARG A 283 -9.10 4.08 25.01
N ALA A 284 -8.74 2.79 25.02
CA ALA A 284 -8.37 2.08 26.25
C ALA A 284 -6.99 2.49 26.80
N HIS A 285 -6.04 2.84 25.93
CA HIS A 285 -4.72 3.36 26.32
C HIS A 285 -4.75 4.82 26.78
N GLN A 286 -5.67 5.66 26.28
CA GLN A 286 -5.86 7.01 26.82
C GLN A 286 -6.52 7.03 28.21
N LYS A 287 -7.36 6.04 28.53
CA LYS A 287 -8.02 5.94 29.85
C LYS A 287 -7.14 5.34 30.96
N SER A 288 -5.96 4.81 30.64
CA SER A 288 -5.05 4.16 31.60
C SER A 288 -3.82 4.99 31.98
N LYS A 289 -3.66 6.21 31.43
CA LYS A 289 -2.63 7.15 31.92
C LYS A 289 -3.16 7.88 33.17
N PRO A 290 -2.54 7.73 34.35
CA PRO A 290 -2.89 8.55 35.50
C PRO A 290 -2.55 10.02 35.20
N GLY A 291 -3.52 10.90 35.41
CA GLY A 291 -3.34 12.35 35.21
C GLY A 291 -2.28 12.94 36.15
N PRO A 292 -1.71 14.11 35.81
CA PRO A 292 -0.69 14.75 36.63
C PRO A 292 -1.28 15.16 37.98
N LYS A 293 -0.56 14.83 39.06
CA LYS A 293 -0.94 15.26 40.42
C LYS A 293 -0.88 16.80 40.50
N PRO A 294 -1.89 17.47 41.09
CA PRO A 294 -1.84 18.91 41.30
C PRO A 294 -0.73 19.26 42.30
N SER A 295 0.09 20.25 41.96
CA SER A 295 1.08 20.85 42.84
C SER A 295 0.37 21.61 43.98
N VAL A 296 0.59 21.16 45.21
CA VAL A 296 0.14 21.88 46.40
C VAL A 296 1.09 23.06 46.60
N GLY A 297 0.59 24.27 46.32
CA GLY A 297 1.26 25.52 46.69
C GLY A 297 1.24 25.68 48.20
N SER A 298 2.43 25.76 48.81
CA SER A 298 2.61 26.12 50.21
C SER A 298 2.35 27.62 50.39
N GLY A 299 1.12 27.99 50.72
CA GLY A 299 0.77 29.31 51.24
C GLY A 299 0.37 29.20 52.71
N LEU A 300 1.33 29.38 53.62
CA LEU A 300 1.07 29.50 55.06
C LEU A 300 1.01 30.98 55.45
N GLY A 301 -0.23 31.43 55.68
CA GLY A 301 -0.69 32.17 56.85
C GLY A 301 0.12 33.34 57.41
N ARG A 302 -0.46 34.55 57.29
CA ARG A 302 -0.30 35.65 58.25
C ARG A 302 -0.87 35.25 59.62
N LEU A 303 -0.08 35.41 60.68
CA LEU A 303 -0.50 35.88 62.01
C LEU A 303 -0.10 37.37 62.02
N GLY A 304 -0.91 38.37 62.38
CA GLY A 304 -1.93 38.41 63.41
C GLY A 304 -1.33 39.08 64.65
N LEU A 305 -1.18 40.42 64.62
CA LEU A 305 -1.24 41.39 65.73
C LEU A 305 -1.20 42.81 65.15
#